data_AF-A0A4Y7Q2F1-F1
#
_entry.id   AF-A0A4Y7Q2F1-F1
#
_cell.length_a   1.000
_cell.length_b   1.000
_cell.length_c   1.000
_cell.angle_alpha   90.00
_cell.angle_beta   90.00
_cell.angle_gamma   90.00
#
_symmetry.space_group_name_H-M   'P 1'
#
loop_
_entity.id
_entity.type
_entity.pdbx_description
1 polymer ?
#
loop_
_entity_poly.entity_id
_entity_poly.type
_entity_poly.pdbx_seq_one_letter_code
_entity_poly.pdbx_strand_id
1 'polypeptide(L)'
;MPILGLKTVAACIAAGYDGPQHIDEPWDYDFEVGQMVWVRLAYSGGRESPAKWVLGKVISKPFPKVYEGKTCKYYKIAHMQKNGLGVCLDGTPEFGGMKPDSYYIRELLKEELMWPAVEDDRYVTQAQAHAGHGGRR
;
A
#
# COMPACT_ATOMS: atom_id res chain seq x y z
N MET A 1 18.63 8.17 1.82
CA MET A 1 19.44 7.45 0.81
C MET A 1 18.81 6.08 0.59
N PRO A 2 18.61 5.58 -0.64
CA PRO A 2 18.13 4.21 -0.83
C PRO A 2 19.25 3.25 -0.46
N ILE A 3 19.03 2.41 0.55
CA ILE A 3 20.01 1.40 0.95
C ILE A 3 19.92 0.25 -0.08
N LEU A 4 20.58 0.46 -1.23
CA LEU A 4 20.75 -0.53 -2.28
C LEU A 4 21.64 -1.66 -1.75
N GLY A 5 21.06 -2.76 -1.29
CA GLY A 5 21.81 -4.00 -1.00
C GLY A 5 21.35 -4.81 0.22
N LEU A 6 20.46 -4.30 1.07
CA LEU A 6 19.96 -5.04 2.22
C LEU A 6 18.69 -5.81 1.82
N LYS A 7 18.79 -7.15 1.80
CA LYS A 7 17.77 -8.06 1.26
C LYS A 7 16.63 -8.38 2.23
N THR A 8 16.73 -7.99 3.49
CA THR A 8 15.74 -8.35 4.53
C THR A 8 15.42 -7.14 5.41
N VAL A 9 14.19 -7.10 5.93
CA VAL A 9 13.71 -6.06 6.86
C VAL A 9 14.65 -5.91 8.06
N ALA A 10 15.06 -7.05 8.65
CA ALA A 10 15.99 -7.11 9.77
C ALA A 10 17.35 -6.44 9.46
N ALA A 11 17.85 -6.57 8.22
CA ALA A 11 19.11 -5.96 7.83
C ALA A 11 18.99 -4.43 7.70
N CYS A 12 17.86 -3.93 7.18
CA CYS A 12 17.57 -2.49 7.11
C CYS A 12 17.44 -1.86 8.50
N ILE A 13 16.74 -2.52 9.44
CA ILE A 13 16.63 -2.07 10.83
C ILE A 13 18.02 -2.05 11.50
N ALA A 14 18.80 -3.12 11.33
CA ALA A 14 20.16 -3.19 11.89
C ALA A 14 21.11 -2.13 11.32
N ALA A 15 20.85 -1.66 10.09
CA ALA A 15 21.58 -0.56 9.45
C ALA A 15 21.10 0.83 9.88
N GLY A 16 20.16 0.93 10.82
CA GLY A 16 19.65 2.20 11.36
C GLY A 16 18.61 2.87 10.48
N TYR A 17 17.87 2.12 9.67
CA TYR A 17 16.73 2.68 8.93
C TYR A 17 15.61 3.09 9.90
N ASP A 18 15.23 4.36 9.86
CA ASP A 18 14.18 4.94 10.69
C ASP A 18 12.80 4.66 10.10
N GLY A 19 12.35 3.41 10.25
CA GLY A 19 11.07 2.92 9.78
C GLY A 19 10.41 1.94 10.76
N PRO A 20 9.12 1.62 10.55
CA PRO A 20 8.37 0.78 11.47
C PRO A 20 8.88 -0.66 11.42
N GLN A 21 8.85 -1.34 12.57
CA GLN A 21 9.20 -2.76 12.69
C GLN A 21 8.02 -3.64 12.26
N HIS A 22 6.80 -3.14 12.44
CA HIS A 22 5.56 -3.81 12.02
C HIS A 22 4.73 -2.95 11.09
N ILE A 23 4.01 -3.56 10.15
CA ILE A 23 3.27 -2.83 9.13
C ILE A 23 2.12 -2.01 9.71
N ASP A 24 1.52 -2.48 10.80
CA ASP A 24 0.45 -1.81 11.53
C ASP A 24 0.96 -0.86 12.63
N GLU A 25 2.29 -0.77 12.83
CA GLU A 25 2.88 0.15 13.78
C GLU A 25 2.64 1.60 13.34
N PRO A 26 2.24 2.52 14.23
CA PRO A 26 2.23 3.95 13.94
C PRO A 26 3.55 4.46 13.38
N TRP A 27 3.51 5.37 12.41
CA TRP A 27 4.73 6.03 11.90
C TRP A 27 4.41 7.47 11.55
N ASP A 28 5.07 8.47 12.16
CA ASP A 28 4.87 9.89 11.83
C ASP A 28 5.64 10.25 10.55
N TYR A 29 5.23 9.65 9.43
CA TYR A 29 5.79 9.93 8.12
C TYR A 29 4.95 11.00 7.41
N ASP A 30 5.60 12.09 6.98
CA ASP A 30 4.97 13.13 6.18
C ASP A 30 5.03 12.79 4.68
N PHE A 31 3.88 12.81 4.02
CA PHE A 31 3.77 12.45 2.60
C PHE A 31 3.69 13.67 1.69
N GLU A 32 4.23 13.53 0.48
CA GLU A 32 4.12 14.51 -0.58
C GLU A 32 2.92 14.24 -1.50
N VAL A 33 2.34 15.30 -2.06
CA VAL A 33 1.30 15.18 -3.09
C VAL A 33 1.90 14.50 -4.32
N GLY A 34 1.26 13.43 -4.77
CA GLY A 34 1.69 12.61 -5.88
C GLY A 34 2.54 11.40 -5.48
N GLN A 35 2.92 11.28 -4.20
CA GLN A 35 3.65 10.12 -3.70
C GLN A 35 2.79 8.86 -3.72
N MET A 36 3.39 7.72 -4.06
CA MET A 36 2.76 6.41 -3.97
C MET A 36 2.83 5.87 -2.55
N VAL A 37 1.71 5.34 -2.05
CA VAL A 37 1.55 4.92 -0.66
C VAL A 37 0.71 3.65 -0.57
N TRP A 38 1.00 2.83 0.43
CA TRP A 38 0.14 1.73 0.87
C TRP A 38 -0.82 2.26 1.93
N VAL A 39 -2.11 2.03 1.74
CA VAL A 39 -3.16 2.39 2.70
C VAL A 39 -3.90 1.16 3.16
N ARG A 40 -4.12 1.06 4.47
CA ARG A 40 -4.92 0.02 5.10
C ARG A 40 -6.40 0.36 4.92
N LEU A 41 -7.15 -0.54 4.29
CA LEU A 41 -8.60 -0.42 4.19
C LEU A 41 -9.22 -0.90 5.51
N ALA A 42 -9.99 -0.02 6.17
CA ALA A 42 -10.78 -0.39 7.34
C ALA A 42 -11.93 -1.31 6.92
N TYR A 43 -12.24 -2.29 7.78
CA TYR A 43 -13.37 -3.19 7.62
C TYR A 43 -14.69 -2.44 7.58
N SER A 44 -15.47 -2.62 6.51
CA SER A 44 -16.88 -2.24 6.50
C SER A 44 -17.82 -3.34 7.00
N GLY A 45 -17.29 -4.47 7.51
CA GLY A 45 -18.12 -5.56 8.03
C GLY A 45 -17.33 -6.65 8.75
N GLY A 46 -17.48 -6.72 10.07
CA GLY A 46 -17.12 -7.90 10.87
C GLY A 46 -15.64 -8.10 11.22
N ARG A 47 -15.41 -8.84 12.31
CA ARG A 47 -14.15 -8.93 13.09
C ARG A 47 -13.11 -9.93 12.55
N GLU A 48 -13.40 -10.65 11.47
CA GLU A 48 -12.72 -11.92 11.15
C GLU A 48 -12.07 -12.01 9.76
N SER A 49 -11.68 -10.90 9.14
CA SER A 49 -10.77 -11.01 8.00
C SER A 49 -9.52 -10.15 8.21
N PRO A 50 -8.40 -10.46 7.53
CA PRO A 50 -7.15 -9.81 7.78
C PRO A 50 -7.06 -8.48 7.00
N ALA A 51 -6.52 -7.46 7.66
CA ALA A 51 -6.43 -6.10 7.14
C ALA A 51 -5.87 -6.05 5.70
N LYS A 52 -6.67 -5.49 4.78
CA LYS A 52 -6.27 -5.37 3.38
C LYS A 52 -5.50 -4.07 3.15
N TRP A 53 -4.29 -4.20 2.61
CA TRP A 53 -3.49 -3.08 2.16
C TRP A 53 -3.64 -2.89 0.67
N VAL A 54 -3.79 -1.64 0.23
CA VAL A 54 -3.90 -1.29 -1.19
C VAL A 54 -2.95 -0.17 -1.55
N LEU A 55 -2.41 -0.22 -2.77
CA LEU A 55 -1.57 0.83 -3.30
C LEU A 55 -2.44 2.00 -3.81
N GLY A 56 -2.08 3.22 -3.45
CA GLY A 56 -2.72 4.44 -3.90
C GLY A 56 -1.73 5.59 -4.08
N LYS A 57 -2.25 6.74 -4.51
CA LYS A 57 -1.47 7.96 -4.74
C LYS A 57 -2.02 9.08 -3.87
N VAL A 58 -1.16 9.79 -3.15
CA VAL A 58 -1.56 10.97 -2.37
C VAL A 58 -1.99 12.08 -3.32
N ILE A 59 -3.17 12.66 -3.11
CA ILE A 59 -3.74 13.71 -3.97
C ILE A 59 -4.01 15.02 -3.21
N SER A 60 -3.79 15.06 -1.90
CA SER A 60 -3.94 16.29 -1.11
C SER A 60 -2.77 16.51 -0.16
N LYS A 61 -2.56 17.78 0.20
CA LYS A 61 -1.77 18.15 1.39
C LYS A 61 -2.41 17.55 2.66
N PRO A 62 -1.65 17.40 3.77
CA PRO A 62 -2.23 16.96 5.02
C PRO A 62 -3.30 17.94 5.50
N PHE A 63 -4.37 17.41 6.07
CA PHE A 63 -5.43 18.19 6.71
C PHE A 63 -5.79 17.59 8.06
N PRO A 64 -6.17 18.41 9.05
CA PRO A 64 -6.51 17.92 10.37
C PRO A 64 -7.90 17.26 10.37
N LYS A 65 -8.04 16.15 11.10
CA LYS A 65 -9.32 15.53 11.41
C LYS A 65 -9.29 15.00 12.84
N VAL A 66 -10.43 15.08 13.54
CA VAL A 66 -10.54 14.56 14.90
C VAL A 66 -10.99 13.11 14.86
N TYR A 67 -10.22 12.23 15.49
CA TYR A 67 -10.54 10.82 15.66
C TYR A 67 -10.29 10.43 17.13
N GLU A 68 -11.28 9.81 17.77
CA GLU A 68 -11.23 9.41 19.19
C GLU A 68 -10.76 10.54 20.14
N GLY A 69 -11.14 11.79 19.86
CA GLY A 69 -10.78 12.96 20.67
C GLY A 69 -9.36 13.51 20.44
N LYS A 70 -8.58 12.94 19.52
CA LYS A 70 -7.27 13.46 19.09
C LYS A 70 -7.34 14.08 17.70
N THR A 71 -6.61 15.17 17.49
CA THR A 71 -6.46 15.77 16.15
C THR A 71 -5.27 15.11 15.46
N CYS A 72 -5.51 14.45 14.34
CA CYS A 72 -4.50 13.75 13.56
C CYS A 72 -4.40 14.34 12.15
N LYS A 73 -3.23 14.16 11.52
CA LYS A 73 -2.97 14.49 10.12
C LYS A 73 -3.58 13.41 9.23
N TYR A 74 -4.44 13.82 8.31
CA TYR A 74 -5.03 12.96 7.29
C TYR A 74 -4.63 13.40 5.88
N TYR A 75 -4.60 12.44 4.97
CA TYR A 75 -4.30 12.61 3.56
C TYR A 75 -5.44 12.02 2.72
N LYS A 76 -5.74 12.65 1.58
CA LYS A 76 -6.60 12.05 0.56
C LYS A 76 -5.75 11.20 -0.37
N ILE A 77 -6.16 9.95 -0.56
CA ILE A 77 -5.49 8.97 -1.41
C ILE A 77 -6.43 8.56 -2.54
N ALA A 78 -5.98 8.69 -3.78
CA ALA A 78 -6.64 8.07 -4.92
C ALA A 78 -6.16 6.63 -5.08
N HIS A 79 -7.08 5.68 -5.01
CA HIS A 79 -6.83 4.27 -5.25
C HIS A 79 -7.71 3.78 -6.41
N MET A 80 -7.12 3.08 -7.37
CA MET A 80 -7.86 2.46 -8.48
C MET A 80 -8.34 1.08 -8.07
N GLN A 81 -9.65 0.89 -8.03
CA GLN A 81 -10.25 -0.43 -7.83
C GLN A 81 -10.13 -1.28 -9.10
N LYS A 82 -10.33 -2.60 -8.95
CA LYS A 82 -10.23 -3.58 -10.05
C LYS A 82 -11.20 -3.32 -11.21
N ASN A 83 -12.30 -2.61 -10.98
CA ASN A 83 -13.28 -2.22 -11.99
C ASN A 83 -12.90 -0.91 -12.72
N GLY A 84 -11.71 -0.36 -12.46
CA GLY A 84 -11.28 0.94 -13.00
C GLY A 84 -11.87 2.14 -12.29
N LEU A 85 -12.67 1.95 -11.24
CA LEU A 85 -13.22 3.05 -10.45
C LEU A 85 -12.15 3.62 -9.51
N GLY A 86 -11.82 4.90 -9.69
CA GLY A 86 -10.99 5.64 -8.75
C GLY A 86 -11.77 5.97 -7.49
N VAL A 87 -11.33 5.47 -6.35
CA VAL A 87 -11.91 5.79 -5.04
C VAL A 87 -10.96 6.70 -4.29
N CYS A 88 -11.51 7.76 -3.70
CA CYS A 88 -10.79 8.61 -2.77
C CYS A 88 -10.97 8.08 -1.36
N LEU A 89 -9.86 7.83 -0.69
CA LEU A 89 -9.80 7.36 0.69
C LEU A 89 -9.16 8.43 1.56
N ASP A 90 -9.62 8.55 2.80
CA ASP A 90 -8.90 9.27 3.83
C ASP A 90 -7.98 8.25 4.53
N GLY A 91 -6.71 8.59 4.70
CA GLY A 91 -5.76 7.78 5.45
C GLY A 91 -4.94 8.63 6.40
N THR A 92 -4.41 8.01 7.44
CA THR A 92 -3.48 8.63 8.38
C THR A 92 -2.37 7.63 8.76
N PRO A 93 -1.10 8.08 8.84
CA PRO A 93 0.00 7.23 9.23
C PRO A 93 0.15 7.10 10.76
N GLU A 94 -0.48 8.02 11.53
CA GLU A 94 -0.41 8.07 13.00
C GLU A 94 -1.05 6.87 13.70
N PHE A 95 -1.89 6.09 13.01
CA PHE A 95 -2.49 4.85 13.52
C PHE A 95 -2.01 3.61 12.75
N GLY A 96 -0.88 3.71 12.05
CA GLY A 96 -0.37 2.62 11.21
C GLY A 96 -1.26 2.32 10.01
N GLY A 97 -2.10 3.27 9.59
CA GLY A 97 -3.03 3.10 8.47
C GLY A 97 -2.42 3.41 7.11
N MET A 98 -1.21 3.97 7.06
CA MET A 98 -0.52 4.36 5.83
C MET A 98 0.98 4.13 5.92
N LYS A 99 1.59 3.77 4.79
CA LYS A 99 3.05 3.63 4.62
C LYS A 99 3.50 4.12 3.24
N PRO A 100 4.70 4.72 3.10
CA PRO A 100 5.26 5.06 1.81
C PRO A 100 5.53 3.80 0.99
N ASP A 101 5.30 3.88 -0.32
CA ASP A 101 5.69 2.81 -1.23
C ASP A 101 7.21 2.79 -1.40
N SER A 102 7.88 2.00 -0.57
CA SER A 102 9.32 1.81 -0.55
C SER A 102 9.66 0.33 -0.59
N TYR A 103 10.89 0.00 -1.00
CA TYR A 103 11.36 -1.39 -1.01
C TYR A 103 11.20 -2.04 0.38
N TYR A 104 11.62 -1.34 1.44
CA TYR A 104 11.48 -1.79 2.83
C TYR A 104 10.03 -2.15 3.20
N ILE A 105 9.09 -1.25 2.92
CA ILE A 105 7.66 -1.46 3.22
C ILE A 105 7.07 -2.60 2.38
N ARG A 106 7.50 -2.76 1.13
CA ARG A 106 7.07 -3.89 0.29
C ARG A 106 7.57 -5.23 0.84
N GLU A 107 8.80 -5.30 1.36
CA GLU A 107 9.30 -6.51 2.02
C GLU A 107 8.58 -6.74 3.35
N LEU A 108 8.35 -5.71 4.16
CA LEU A 108 7.60 -5.81 5.41
C LEU A 108 6.16 -6.31 5.19
N LEU A 109 5.48 -5.80 4.15
CA LEU A 109 4.17 -6.29 3.74
C LEU A 109 4.20 -7.77 3.36
N LYS A 110 5.24 -8.25 2.66
CA LYS A 110 5.37 -9.66 2.29
C LYS A 110 5.65 -10.55 3.49
N GLU A 111 6.55 -10.13 4.37
CA GLU A 111 6.96 -10.87 5.57
C GLU A 111 5.80 -11.01 6.56
N GLU A 112 5.04 -9.94 6.82
CA GLU A 112 4.04 -9.93 7.89
C GLU A 112 2.65 -10.35 7.46
N LEU A 113 2.25 -10.01 6.23
CA LEU A 113 0.92 -10.37 5.78
C LEU A 113 0.84 -11.79 5.25
N MET A 114 1.97 -12.53 5.11
CA MET A 114 2.12 -13.87 4.51
C MET A 114 0.82 -14.38 3.90
N TRP A 115 0.34 -13.68 2.86
CA TRP A 115 -0.82 -14.13 2.12
C TRP A 115 -0.24 -15.25 1.25
N PRO A 116 -0.89 -16.42 1.10
CA PRO A 116 -0.65 -17.15 -0.14
C PRO A 116 -0.82 -16.11 -1.22
N ALA A 117 0.14 -15.90 -2.10
CA ALA A 117 -0.12 -15.09 -3.27
C ALA A 117 -1.34 -15.72 -3.92
N VAL A 118 -2.53 -15.18 -3.64
CA VAL A 118 -3.62 -15.25 -4.56
C VAL A 118 -3.11 -14.31 -5.63
N GLU A 119 -2.21 -14.85 -6.46
CA GLU A 119 -2.35 -14.74 -7.89
C GLU A 119 -3.84 -14.88 -8.12
N ASP A 120 -4.51 -13.73 -8.12
CA ASP A 120 -5.77 -13.67 -8.79
C ASP A 120 -5.36 -14.02 -10.23
N ASP A 121 -5.67 -15.25 -10.64
CA ASP A 121 -5.36 -15.91 -11.93
C ASP A 121 -5.74 -15.08 -13.18
N ARG A 122 -6.13 -13.82 -13.01
CA ARG A 122 -6.47 -12.83 -14.02
C ARG A 122 -5.27 -12.15 -14.67
N TYR A 123 -4.04 -12.49 -14.30
CA TYR A 123 -2.83 -12.01 -15.00
C TYR A 123 -2.25 -13.01 -16.00
N VAL A 124 -2.95 -14.10 -16.31
CA VAL A 124 -2.63 -14.92 -17.48
C VAL A 124 -3.38 -14.38 -18.70
N THR A 125 -2.60 -13.82 -19.63
CA THR A 125 -2.87 -13.62 -21.06
C THR A 125 -3.81 -12.49 -21.51
N GLN A 126 -3.28 -11.26 -21.52
CA GLN A 126 -3.60 -10.30 -22.60
C GLN A 126 -2.43 -10.04 -23.57
N ALA A 127 -1.32 -10.76 -23.42
CA ALA A 127 -0.15 -10.65 -24.32
C ALA A 127 -0.09 -11.72 -25.43
N GLN A 128 -1.03 -12.69 -25.49
CA GLN A 128 -1.06 -13.74 -26.52
C GLN A 128 -2.20 -13.62 -27.53
N ALA A 129 -3.08 -12.62 -27.43
CA ALA A 129 -4.19 -12.43 -28.37
C ALA A 129 -3.83 -11.66 -29.66
N HIS A 130 -2.60 -11.16 -29.81
CA HIS A 130 -2.18 -10.32 -30.95
C HIS A 130 -1.28 -11.01 -31.98
N ALA A 131 -1.18 -12.34 -31.98
CA ALA A 131 -0.49 -13.09 -33.03
C ALA A 131 -1.36 -14.23 -33.57
N GLY A 132 -2.43 -13.87 -34.30
CA GLY A 132 -3.33 -14.89 -34.86
C GLY A 132 -4.45 -14.34 -35.76
N HIS A 133 -4.22 -13.24 -36.48
CA HIS A 133 -5.05 -12.89 -37.63
C HIS A 133 -4.23 -13.13 -38.90
N GLY A 134 -4.40 -14.31 -39.48
CA GLY A 134 -3.59 -14.76 -40.60
C GLY A 134 -4.12 -16.01 -41.30
N GLY A 135 -5.37 -15.97 -41.75
CA GLY A 135 -5.79 -16.55 -43.03
C GLY A 135 -5.97 -18.07 -43.16
N ARG A 136 -7.17 -18.44 -43.62
CA ARG A 136 -7.52 -19.25 -44.82
C ARG A 136 -8.90 -19.86 -44.57
N ARG A 137 -9.91 -19.43 -45.33
CA ARG A 137 -10.39 -20.09 -46.56
C ARG A 137 -10.81 -21.52 -46.31
#